data_AF-A0A2A4RMK5-F1
#
_entry.id   AF-A0A2A4RMK5-F1
#
_cell.length_a   1.000
_cell.length_b   1.000
_cell.length_c   1.000
_cell.angle_alpha   90.00
_cell.angle_beta   90.00
_cell.angle_gamma   90.00
#
_symmetry.space_group_name_H-M   'P 1'
#
loop_
_entity.id
_entity.type
_entity.pdbx_description
1 polymer ?
#
loop_
_entity_poly.entity_id
_entity_poly.type
_entity_poly.pdbx_seq_one_letter_code
_entity_poly.pdbx_strand_id
1 'polypeptide(L)'
;MEDASQALAVGAYLQAAMACREALMVAHADRDFGTMSRICLPMLEAQRALRLAALDTNIIHCVSKSTDIPPDPDASCYLFAPNFVGADTLRFRSAANDAGIGAFVLTREPTTAKGFWPIVGVADRVVRIRIEPPKDDRPTANWFAHAAEALGDQAIVDAKNASQPDDPKDWIVDDFLDRLDACPEHEKFIKALADACQDAINAPTSPRKRRRGIIDDPYSF
;
A
#
# COMPACT_ATOMS: atom_id res chain seq x y z
N MET A 1 14.82 -4.35 -13.12
CA MET A 1 15.71 -4.34 -11.93
C MET A 1 16.87 -3.38 -12.08
N GLU A 2 17.55 -3.36 -13.24
CA GLU A 2 18.60 -2.40 -13.54
C GLU A 2 18.10 -0.96 -13.46
N ASP A 3 16.96 -0.66 -14.10
CA ASP A 3 16.32 0.67 -14.07
C ASP A 3 16.01 1.15 -12.64
N ALA A 4 15.45 0.27 -11.80
CA ALA A 4 15.16 0.58 -10.40
C ALA A 4 16.42 0.91 -9.60
N SER A 5 17.51 0.17 -9.84
CA SER A 5 18.80 0.39 -9.18
C SER A 5 19.44 1.70 -9.63
N GLN A 6 19.37 2.01 -10.93
CA GLN A 6 19.87 3.27 -11.48
C GLN A 6 19.08 4.47 -10.95
N ALA A 7 17.75 4.37 -10.89
CA ALA A 7 16.87 5.40 -10.34
C ALA A 7 17.17 5.67 -8.86
N LEU A 8 17.34 4.62 -8.05
CA LEU A 8 17.75 4.76 -6.65
C LEU A 8 19.10 5.47 -6.49
N ALA A 9 20.09 5.10 -7.32
CA ALA A 9 21.43 5.67 -7.23
C ALA A 9 21.46 7.20 -7.47
N VAL A 10 20.50 7.74 -8.22
CA VAL A 10 20.38 9.18 -8.50
C VAL A 10 19.30 9.88 -7.66
N GLY A 11 18.70 9.18 -6.67
CA GLY A 11 17.65 9.73 -5.81
C GLY A 11 16.28 9.89 -6.48
N ALA A 12 16.06 9.26 -7.63
CA ALA A 12 14.78 9.25 -8.34
C ALA A 12 13.83 8.20 -7.72
N TYR A 13 13.43 8.44 -6.46
CA TYR A 13 12.74 7.44 -5.63
C TYR A 13 11.38 7.01 -6.18
N LEU A 14 10.59 7.91 -6.77
CA LEU A 14 9.30 7.53 -7.37
C LEU A 14 9.51 6.58 -8.56
N GLN A 15 10.43 6.93 -9.46
CA GLN A 15 10.79 6.10 -10.61
C GLN A 15 11.31 4.74 -10.15
N ALA A 16 12.13 4.71 -9.10
CA ALA A 16 12.60 3.47 -8.49
C ALA A 16 11.46 2.62 -7.94
N ALA A 17 10.51 3.21 -7.20
CA ALA A 17 9.36 2.49 -6.63
C ALA A 17 8.48 1.90 -7.75
N MET A 18 8.19 2.68 -8.80
CA MET A 18 7.41 2.23 -9.95
C MET A 18 8.11 1.10 -10.71
N ALA A 19 9.40 1.25 -11.00
CA ALA A 19 10.20 0.22 -11.69
C ALA A 19 10.33 -1.05 -10.84
N CYS A 20 10.44 -0.94 -9.51
CA CYS A 20 10.38 -2.10 -8.62
C CYS A 20 9.02 -2.79 -8.70
N ARG A 21 7.92 -2.04 -8.71
CA ARG A 21 6.58 -2.62 -8.77
C ARG A 21 6.35 -3.38 -10.08
N GLU A 22 6.76 -2.80 -11.21
CA GLU A 22 6.68 -3.47 -12.50
C GLU A 22 7.54 -4.75 -12.53
N ALA A 23 8.79 -4.65 -12.08
CA ALA A 23 9.69 -5.81 -12.00
C ALA A 23 9.14 -6.91 -11.08
N LEU A 24 8.46 -6.54 -9.99
CA LEU A 24 7.82 -7.49 -9.08
C LEU A 24 6.70 -8.27 -9.78
N MET A 25 5.91 -7.62 -10.63
CA MET A 25 4.84 -8.27 -11.41
C MET A 25 5.38 -9.19 -12.49
N VAL A 26 6.47 -8.81 -13.16
CA VAL A 26 7.16 -9.69 -14.12
C VAL A 26 7.70 -10.93 -13.41
N ALA A 27 8.44 -10.76 -12.32
CA ALA A 27 9.00 -11.88 -11.55
C ALA A 27 7.90 -12.79 -10.96
N HIS A 28 6.77 -12.21 -10.55
CA HIS A 28 5.61 -12.96 -10.08
C HIS A 28 4.98 -13.82 -11.18
N ALA A 29 4.81 -13.28 -12.38
CA ALA A 29 4.31 -14.03 -13.54
C ALA A 29 5.21 -15.25 -13.87
N ASP A 30 6.52 -15.09 -13.73
CA ASP A 30 7.52 -16.16 -13.94
C ASP A 30 7.69 -17.08 -12.72
N ARG A 31 7.01 -16.79 -11.60
CA ARG A 31 7.16 -17.47 -10.30
C ARG A 31 8.59 -17.46 -9.76
N ASP A 32 9.36 -16.42 -10.10
CA ASP A 32 10.71 -16.21 -9.60
C ASP A 32 10.67 -15.50 -8.24
N PHE A 33 10.32 -16.25 -7.20
CA PHE A 33 10.24 -15.74 -5.82
C PHE A 33 11.60 -15.25 -5.29
N GLY A 34 12.70 -15.79 -5.82
CA GLY A 34 14.05 -15.35 -5.46
C GLY A 34 14.30 -13.91 -5.92
N THR A 35 13.93 -13.60 -7.17
CA THR A 35 13.98 -12.24 -7.71
C THR A 35 12.97 -11.32 -7.01
N MET A 36 11.73 -11.78 -6.77
CA MET A 36 10.73 -10.99 -6.03
C MET A 36 11.23 -10.55 -4.65
N SER A 37 11.83 -11.46 -3.88
CA SER A 37 12.37 -11.13 -2.56
C SER A 37 13.48 -10.08 -2.63
N ARG A 38 14.35 -10.15 -3.65
CA ARG A 38 15.41 -9.16 -3.88
C ARG A 38 14.87 -7.79 -4.32
N ILE A 39 13.77 -7.75 -5.07
CA ILE A 39 13.09 -6.51 -5.48
C ILE A 39 12.52 -5.75 -4.27
N CYS A 40 12.10 -6.46 -3.23
CA CYS A 40 11.48 -5.83 -2.06
C CYS A 40 12.41 -4.85 -1.34
N LEU A 41 13.74 -5.08 -1.33
CA LEU A 41 14.70 -4.19 -0.67
C LEU A 41 14.80 -2.80 -1.32
N PRO A 42 15.09 -2.66 -2.63
CA PRO A 42 15.08 -1.36 -3.28
C PRO A 42 13.69 -0.70 -3.26
N MET A 43 12.61 -1.49 -3.33
CA MET A 43 11.25 -0.97 -3.20
C MET A 43 11.00 -0.33 -1.83
N LEU A 44 11.44 -1.00 -0.76
CA LEU A 44 11.34 -0.50 0.61
C LEU A 44 12.05 0.83 0.78
N GLU A 45 13.29 0.95 0.28
CA GLU A 45 14.07 2.19 0.39
C GLU A 45 13.40 3.35 -0.37
N ALA A 46 12.98 3.10 -1.61
CA ALA A 46 12.28 4.09 -2.42
C ALA A 46 11.01 4.60 -1.71
N GLN A 47 10.18 3.67 -1.24
CA GLN A 47 8.91 4.01 -0.60
C GLN A 47 9.09 4.73 0.74
N ARG A 48 10.11 4.34 1.52
CA ARG A 48 10.48 5.03 2.74
C ARG A 48 10.87 6.48 2.46
N ALA A 49 11.69 6.73 1.44
CA ALA A 49 12.11 8.08 1.07
C ALA A 49 10.92 8.95 0.65
N LEU A 50 10.00 8.42 -0.17
CA LEU A 50 8.77 9.12 -0.59
C LEU A 50 7.88 9.45 0.61
N ARG A 51 7.64 8.48 1.50
CA ARG A 51 6.86 8.66 2.73
C ARG A 51 7.44 9.76 3.61
N LEU A 52 8.75 9.74 3.84
CA LEU A 52 9.42 10.75 4.67
C LEU A 52 9.33 12.14 4.03
N ALA A 53 9.61 12.24 2.73
CA ALA A 53 9.53 13.51 2.00
C ALA A 53 8.13 14.14 2.12
N ALA A 54 7.06 13.34 1.96
CA ALA A 54 5.70 13.83 2.10
C ALA A 54 5.37 14.28 3.53
N LEU A 55 5.76 13.50 4.55
CA LEU A 55 5.52 13.84 5.95
C LEU A 55 6.30 15.09 6.39
N ASP A 56 7.52 15.27 5.90
CA ASP A 56 8.38 16.40 6.23
C ASP A 56 7.82 17.74 5.73
N THR A 57 6.97 17.74 4.70
CA THR A 57 6.24 18.94 4.27
C THR A 57 5.35 19.51 5.37
N ASN A 58 4.89 18.66 6.31
CA ASN A 58 3.86 18.98 7.30
C ASN A 58 2.55 19.52 6.70
N ILE A 59 2.33 19.33 5.40
CA ILE A 59 1.13 19.73 4.68
C ILE A 59 0.24 18.49 4.51
N ILE A 60 -1.01 18.59 4.96
CA ILE A 60 -2.03 17.56 4.76
C ILE A 60 -3.22 18.20 4.06
N HIS A 61 -3.49 17.80 2.83
CA HIS A 61 -4.67 18.19 2.08
C HIS A 61 -5.84 17.29 2.47
N CYS A 62 -6.81 17.83 3.21
CA CYS A 62 -8.07 17.15 3.48
C CYS A 62 -9.01 17.33 2.28
N VAL A 63 -9.25 16.27 1.52
CA VAL A 63 -10.01 16.27 0.27
C VAL A 63 -11.41 15.69 0.52
N SER A 64 -12.43 16.54 0.51
CA SER A 64 -13.84 16.16 0.75
C SER A 64 -14.73 16.19 -0.49
N LYS A 65 -14.25 16.88 -1.52
CA LYS A 65 -14.79 16.96 -2.87
C LYS A 65 -13.64 17.17 -3.84
N SER A 66 -13.84 16.88 -5.13
CA SER A 66 -12.76 16.95 -6.13
C SER A 66 -12.13 18.34 -6.25
N THR A 67 -12.87 19.41 -5.93
CA THR A 67 -12.36 20.79 -5.94
C THR A 67 -11.46 21.14 -4.76
N ASP A 68 -11.35 20.26 -3.76
CA ASP A 68 -10.39 20.41 -2.66
C ASP A 68 -8.99 19.91 -3.06
N ILE A 69 -8.88 19.15 -4.16
CA ILE A 69 -7.59 18.76 -4.74
C ILE A 69 -6.93 20.03 -5.30
N PRO A 70 -5.67 20.35 -4.93
CA PRO A 70 -4.95 21.47 -5.51
C PRO A 70 -4.90 21.37 -7.04
N PRO A 71 -5.00 22.50 -7.79
CA PRO A 71 -4.86 22.49 -9.24
C PRO A 71 -3.53 21.89 -9.71
N ASP A 72 -2.47 22.13 -8.93
CA ASP A 72 -1.13 21.58 -9.10
C ASP A 72 -0.80 20.72 -7.87
N PRO A 73 -1.17 19.41 -7.86
CA PRO A 73 -0.80 18.52 -6.77
C PRO A 73 0.71 18.40 -6.62
N ASP A 74 1.15 18.21 -5.38
CA ASP A 74 2.55 18.09 -4.99
C ASP A 74 2.82 16.80 -4.21
N ALA A 75 4.08 16.58 -3.83
CA ALA A 75 4.52 15.41 -3.07
C ALA A 75 4.28 15.55 -1.56
N SER A 76 3.09 15.99 -1.15
CA SER A 76 2.68 16.10 0.26
C SER A 76 1.71 14.98 0.68
N CYS A 77 1.07 15.12 1.84
CA CYS A 77 0.08 14.16 2.34
C CYS A 77 -1.34 14.53 1.91
N TYR A 78 -2.13 13.53 1.53
CA TYR A 78 -3.52 13.71 1.08
C TYR A 78 -4.45 12.78 1.84
N LEU A 79 -5.45 13.33 2.51
CA LEU A 79 -6.49 12.58 3.21
C LEU A 79 -7.83 12.76 2.51
N PHE A 80 -8.27 11.74 1.78
CA PHE A 80 -9.58 11.71 1.13
C PHE A 80 -10.65 11.33 2.16
N ALA A 81 -11.61 12.21 2.43
CA ALA A 81 -12.55 12.07 3.54
C ALA A 81 -13.82 12.94 3.41
N PRO A 82 -15.01 12.51 3.88
CA PRO A 82 -15.45 11.14 4.14
C PRO A 82 -16.24 10.54 2.96
N ASN A 83 -16.47 11.32 1.89
CA ASN A 83 -17.39 10.96 0.79
C ASN A 83 -16.70 10.19 -0.34
N PHE A 84 -15.39 9.98 -0.24
CA PHE A 84 -14.62 9.22 -1.21
C PHE A 84 -14.49 7.77 -0.76
N VAL A 85 -14.48 6.86 -1.72
CA VAL A 85 -14.13 5.46 -1.48
C VAL A 85 -12.66 5.26 -1.79
N GLY A 86 -12.03 4.21 -1.26
CA GLY A 86 -10.59 4.00 -1.49
C GLY A 86 -10.20 3.82 -2.96
N ALA A 87 -11.15 3.48 -3.84
CA ALA A 87 -10.92 3.46 -5.28
C ALA A 87 -10.63 4.87 -5.86
N ASP A 88 -11.22 5.93 -5.30
CA ASP A 88 -10.94 7.31 -5.72
C ASP A 88 -9.51 7.72 -5.34
N THR A 89 -9.10 7.35 -4.13
CA THR A 89 -7.75 7.55 -3.60
C THR A 89 -6.70 6.81 -4.45
N LEU A 90 -6.99 5.57 -4.84
CA LEU A 90 -6.14 4.79 -5.75
C LEU A 90 -5.99 5.49 -7.10
N ARG A 91 -7.08 5.97 -7.70
CA ARG A 91 -7.05 6.71 -8.98
C ARG A 91 -6.22 8.00 -8.87
N PHE A 92 -6.40 8.75 -7.79
CA PHE A 92 -5.60 9.95 -7.55
C PHE A 92 -4.10 9.62 -7.45
N ARG A 93 -3.74 8.61 -6.66
CA ARG A 93 -2.33 8.19 -6.51
C ARG A 93 -1.74 7.72 -7.83
N SER A 94 -2.46 6.92 -8.61
CA SER A 94 -2.00 6.51 -9.95
C SER A 94 -1.76 7.72 -10.86
N ALA A 95 -2.70 8.65 -10.92
CA ALA A 95 -2.55 9.87 -11.73
C ALA A 95 -1.39 10.77 -11.24
N ALA A 96 -1.19 10.87 -9.92
CA ALA A 96 -0.06 11.59 -9.34
C ALA A 96 1.27 10.93 -9.73
N ASN A 97 1.38 9.61 -9.62
CA ASN A 97 2.57 8.86 -10.01
C ASN A 97 2.89 9.03 -11.50
N ASP A 98 1.88 8.95 -12.38
CA ASP A 98 2.03 9.18 -13.82
C ASP A 98 2.51 10.60 -14.14
N ALA A 99 2.14 11.58 -13.30
CA ALA A 99 2.61 12.95 -13.36
C ALA A 99 3.98 13.17 -12.69
N GLY A 100 4.62 12.11 -12.17
CA GLY A 100 5.92 12.18 -11.50
C GLY A 100 5.87 12.69 -10.06
N ILE A 101 4.70 12.62 -9.42
CA ILE A 101 4.45 13.11 -8.07
C ILE A 101 4.27 11.94 -7.10
N GLY A 102 5.18 11.81 -6.13
CA GLY A 102 5.13 10.80 -5.08
C GLY A 102 4.27 11.23 -3.89
N ALA A 103 2.97 11.40 -4.11
CA ALA A 103 2.03 11.82 -3.06
C ALA A 103 1.77 10.70 -2.04
N PHE A 104 1.68 11.04 -0.75
CA PHE A 104 1.34 10.07 0.30
C PHE A 104 -0.15 10.16 0.65
N VAL A 105 -0.91 9.13 0.30
CA VAL A 105 -2.37 9.22 0.23
C VAL A 105 -3.05 8.21 1.16
N LEU A 106 -4.03 8.68 1.95
CA LEU A 106 -4.91 7.85 2.77
C LEU A 106 -6.38 8.15 2.47
N THR A 107 -7.23 7.15 2.66
CA THR A 107 -8.69 7.30 2.62
C THR A 107 -9.27 7.15 4.01
N ARG A 108 -10.23 7.99 4.37
CA ARG A 108 -11.03 7.87 5.57
C ARG A 108 -12.51 7.79 5.21
N GLU A 109 -13.17 6.74 5.68
CA GLU A 109 -14.62 6.57 5.57
C GLU A 109 -15.37 7.37 6.67
N PRO A 110 -16.71 7.46 6.61
CA PRO A 110 -17.49 8.11 7.66
C PRO A 110 -17.20 7.58 9.07
N THR A 111 -17.26 8.48 10.06
CA THR A 111 -17.04 8.13 11.46
C THR A 111 -18.03 7.05 11.91
N THR A 112 -17.51 6.02 12.56
CA THR A 112 -18.34 4.94 13.11
C THR A 112 -19.22 5.45 14.26
N ALA A 113 -20.27 4.70 14.61
CA ALA A 113 -21.12 5.01 15.77
C ALA A 113 -20.33 5.07 17.10
N LYS A 114 -19.15 4.46 17.17
CA LYS A 114 -18.25 4.48 18.34
C LYS A 114 -17.25 5.64 18.31
N GLY A 115 -17.35 6.55 17.35
CA GLY A 115 -16.47 7.72 17.24
C GLY A 115 -15.12 7.46 16.56
N PHE A 116 -14.80 6.22 16.16
CA PHE A 116 -13.57 5.94 15.42
C PHE A 116 -13.65 6.34 13.95
N TRP A 117 -12.53 6.78 13.40
CA TRP A 117 -12.34 6.99 11.97
C TRP A 117 -11.87 5.69 11.31
N PRO A 118 -12.64 5.12 10.36
CA PRO A 118 -12.14 4.04 9.55
C PRO A 118 -11.16 4.58 8.51
N ILE A 119 -9.96 3.99 8.44
CA ILE A 119 -8.96 4.28 7.41
C ILE A 119 -8.89 3.07 6.47
N VAL A 120 -8.92 3.34 5.17
CA VAL A 120 -9.07 2.31 4.15
C VAL A 120 -8.02 2.45 3.06
N GLY A 121 -7.36 1.33 2.76
CA GLY A 121 -6.55 1.13 1.57
C GLY A 121 -7.24 0.16 0.63
N VAL A 122 -7.19 0.44 -0.67
CA VAL A 122 -7.81 -0.41 -1.71
C VAL A 122 -6.73 -0.90 -2.67
N ALA A 123 -6.74 -2.22 -2.88
CA ALA A 123 -6.01 -2.96 -3.91
C ALA A 123 -6.97 -4.03 -4.47
N ASP A 124 -6.45 -5.17 -4.94
CA ASP A 124 -7.28 -6.35 -5.22
C ASP A 124 -8.03 -6.83 -3.97
N ARG A 125 -7.48 -6.54 -2.79
CA ARG A 125 -8.13 -6.69 -1.49
C ARG A 125 -8.11 -5.37 -0.73
N VAL A 126 -9.23 -5.10 -0.05
CA VAL A 126 -9.40 -3.93 0.81
C VAL A 126 -8.76 -4.22 2.17
N VAL A 127 -8.07 -3.23 2.72
CA VAL A 127 -7.58 -3.24 4.10
C VAL A 127 -8.24 -2.10 4.84
N ARG A 128 -8.76 -2.36 6.04
CA ARG A 128 -9.47 -1.37 6.84
C ARG A 128 -9.06 -1.48 8.31
N ILE A 129 -8.77 -0.33 8.91
CA ILE A 129 -8.60 -0.18 10.36
C ILE A 129 -9.60 0.81 10.91
N ARG A 130 -9.75 0.84 12.24
CA ARG A 130 -10.51 1.87 12.96
C ARG A 130 -9.57 2.50 13.98
N ILE A 131 -9.33 3.80 13.87
CA ILE A 131 -8.42 4.54 14.76
C ILE A 131 -9.13 5.74 15.38
N GLU A 132 -8.58 6.25 16.47
CA GLU A 132 -9.08 7.47 17.09
C GLU A 132 -8.91 8.65 16.12
N PRO A 133 -9.92 9.54 16.03
CA PRO A 133 -9.77 10.80 15.33
C PRO A 133 -8.55 11.58 15.83
N PRO A 134 -7.90 12.38 14.98
CA PRO A 134 -6.92 13.33 15.46
C PRO A 134 -7.58 14.36 16.38
N LYS A 135 -6.79 14.97 17.25
CA LYS A 135 -7.27 16.04 18.13
C LYS A 135 -7.92 17.16 17.31
N ASP A 136 -9.09 17.62 17.77
CA ASP A 136 -9.89 18.69 17.12
C ASP A 136 -10.24 18.39 15.65
N ASP A 137 -10.29 17.10 15.27
CA ASP A 137 -10.50 16.60 13.91
C ASP A 137 -9.48 17.13 12.87
N ARG A 138 -8.27 17.51 13.33
CA ARG A 138 -7.19 18.03 12.48
C ARG A 138 -6.02 17.04 12.38
N PRO A 139 -5.90 16.29 11.26
CA PRO A 139 -4.76 15.42 11.02
C PRO A 139 -3.44 16.19 11.15
N THR A 140 -2.46 15.57 11.80
CA THR A 140 -1.06 16.02 11.84
C THR A 140 -0.18 14.99 11.15
N ALA A 141 1.04 15.34 10.77
CA ALA A 141 1.98 14.39 10.15
C ALA A 141 2.17 13.14 11.03
N ASN A 142 2.27 13.31 12.35
CA ASN A 142 2.37 12.20 13.30
C ASN A 142 1.12 11.31 13.30
N TRP A 143 -0.08 11.90 13.31
CA TRP A 143 -1.32 11.12 13.23
C TRP A 143 -1.42 10.39 11.89
N PHE A 144 -1.07 11.04 10.79
CA PHE A 144 -1.11 10.47 9.45
C PHE A 144 -0.14 9.30 9.31
N ALA A 145 1.09 9.46 9.79
CA ALA A 145 2.09 8.40 9.83
C ALA A 145 1.62 7.22 10.71
N HIS A 146 1.01 7.48 11.86
CA HIS A 146 0.46 6.45 12.73
C HIS A 146 -0.70 5.70 12.05
N ALA A 147 -1.61 6.41 11.39
CA ALA A 147 -2.74 5.82 10.66
C ALA A 147 -2.25 4.89 9.54
N ALA A 148 -1.27 5.33 8.75
CA ALA A 148 -0.69 4.52 7.68
C ALA A 148 0.07 3.30 8.22
N GLU A 149 0.78 3.45 9.35
CA GLU A 149 1.47 2.34 10.01
C GLU A 149 0.48 1.29 10.50
N ALA A 150 -0.57 1.71 11.21
CA ALA A 150 -1.61 0.80 11.67
C ALA A 150 -2.31 0.09 10.50
N LEU A 151 -2.49 0.79 9.36
CA LEU A 151 -3.15 0.22 8.18
C LEU A 151 -2.30 -0.90 7.59
N GLY A 152 -0.99 -0.67 7.45
CA GLY A 152 -0.10 -1.70 6.93
C GLY A 152 0.15 -2.85 7.90
N ASP A 153 0.18 -2.60 9.21
CA ASP A 153 0.21 -3.67 10.22
C ASP A 153 -1.05 -4.56 10.10
N GLN A 154 -2.23 -3.96 9.89
CA GLN A 154 -3.45 -4.72 9.63
C GLN A 154 -3.39 -5.49 8.30
N ALA A 155 -2.81 -4.90 7.25
CA ALA A 155 -2.64 -5.59 5.97
C ALA A 155 -1.81 -6.88 6.11
N ILE A 156 -0.77 -6.87 6.96
CA ILE A 156 0.03 -8.08 7.29
C ILE A 156 -0.84 -9.12 8.00
N VAL A 157 -1.64 -8.70 8.97
CA VAL A 157 -2.56 -9.59 9.69
C VAL A 157 -3.57 -10.21 8.72
N ASP A 158 -4.17 -9.40 7.85
CA ASP A 158 -5.17 -9.84 6.88
C ASP A 158 -4.57 -10.82 5.85
N ALA A 159 -3.36 -10.56 5.36
CA ALA A 159 -2.66 -11.47 4.45
C ALA A 159 -2.38 -12.82 5.13
N LYS A 160 -1.87 -12.81 6.37
CA LYS A 160 -1.60 -14.04 7.13
C LYS A 160 -2.87 -14.82 7.48
N ASN A 161 -3.94 -14.13 7.83
CA ASN A 161 -5.24 -14.75 8.16
C ASN A 161 -5.97 -15.28 6.93
N ALA A 162 -5.69 -14.71 5.75
CA ALA A 162 -6.21 -15.25 4.49
C ALA A 162 -5.62 -16.64 4.20
N SER A 163 -4.41 -16.93 4.67
CA SER A 163 -3.72 -18.21 4.52
C SER A 163 -4.19 -19.27 5.53
N GLN A 164 -4.22 -20.52 5.08
CA GLN A 164 -4.50 -21.73 5.86
C GLN A 164 -3.18 -22.51 6.09
N PRO A 165 -3.07 -23.34 7.14
CA PRO A 165 -1.82 -24.04 7.48
C PRO A 165 -1.23 -24.89 6.36
N ASP A 166 -2.08 -25.51 5.54
CA ASP A 166 -1.67 -26.41 4.45
C ASP A 166 -1.56 -25.71 3.09
N ASP A 167 -1.55 -24.38 3.09
CA ASP A 167 -1.49 -23.66 1.83
C ASP A 167 -0.14 -23.75 1.15
N PRO A 168 -0.17 -23.88 -0.18
CA PRO A 168 1.00 -23.63 -1.00
C PRO A 168 1.62 -22.25 -0.71
N LYS A 169 2.96 -22.20 -0.62
CA LYS A 169 3.69 -20.97 -0.27
C LYS A 169 3.52 -19.86 -1.32
N ASP A 170 3.34 -20.22 -2.58
CA ASP A 170 3.02 -19.29 -3.66
C ASP A 170 1.69 -18.55 -3.42
N TRP A 171 0.68 -19.21 -2.82
CA TRP A 171 -0.58 -18.56 -2.48
C TRP A 171 -0.44 -17.55 -1.35
N ILE A 172 0.47 -17.78 -0.41
CA ILE A 172 0.77 -16.83 0.66
C ILE A 172 1.38 -15.57 0.05
N VAL A 173 2.31 -15.71 -0.91
CA VAL A 173 2.85 -14.57 -1.66
C VAL A 173 1.73 -13.79 -2.36
N ASP A 174 0.80 -14.50 -3.02
CA ASP A 174 -0.35 -13.87 -3.66
C ASP A 174 -1.24 -13.11 -2.66
N ASP A 175 -1.46 -13.64 -1.45
CA ASP A 175 -2.26 -12.98 -0.40
C ASP A 175 -1.64 -11.63 0.05
N PHE A 176 -0.31 -11.50 0.01
CA PHE A 176 0.39 -10.23 0.20
C PHE A 176 0.32 -9.34 -1.05
N LEU A 177 0.54 -9.87 -2.25
CA LEU A 177 0.47 -9.07 -3.48
C LEU A 177 -0.89 -8.41 -3.69
N ASP A 178 -1.96 -9.15 -3.41
CA ASP A 178 -3.35 -8.68 -3.47
C ASP A 178 -3.60 -7.41 -2.62
N ARG A 179 -2.76 -7.13 -1.62
CA ARG A 179 -2.88 -6.01 -0.68
C ARG A 179 -1.80 -4.95 -0.83
N LEU A 180 -0.80 -5.16 -1.68
CA LEU A 180 0.36 -4.27 -1.76
C LEU A 180 -0.03 -2.82 -2.07
N ASP A 181 -1.01 -2.59 -2.96
CA ASP A 181 -1.48 -1.23 -3.28
C ASP A 181 -2.33 -0.58 -2.18
N ALA A 182 -2.83 -1.35 -1.21
CA ALA A 182 -3.60 -0.80 -0.11
C ALA A 182 -2.70 -0.04 0.87
N CYS A 183 -1.44 -0.46 0.99
CA CYS A 183 -0.44 0.16 1.85
C CYS A 183 0.97 0.08 1.22
N PRO A 184 1.20 0.72 0.07
CA PRO A 184 2.41 0.47 -0.71
C PRO A 184 3.68 1.04 -0.05
N GLU A 185 3.51 1.93 0.93
CA GLU A 185 4.58 2.65 1.63
C GLU A 185 4.93 2.01 2.99
N HIS A 186 4.32 0.87 3.31
CA HIS A 186 4.48 0.22 4.60
C HIS A 186 5.70 -0.70 4.65
N GLU A 187 6.75 -0.26 5.34
CA GLU A 187 8.04 -0.95 5.43
C GLU A 187 7.92 -2.41 5.90
N LYS A 188 7.19 -2.65 7.00
CA LYS A 188 7.04 -4.02 7.53
C LYS A 188 6.22 -4.91 6.59
N PHE A 189 5.31 -4.33 5.80
CA PHE A 189 4.50 -5.10 4.86
C PHE A 189 5.37 -5.59 3.71
N ILE A 190 6.18 -4.70 3.13
CA ILE A 190 7.14 -5.04 2.07
C ILE A 190 8.14 -6.09 2.58
N LYS A 191 8.62 -5.94 3.81
CA LYS A 191 9.50 -6.94 4.44
C LYS A 191 8.80 -8.29 4.61
N ALA A 192 7.56 -8.30 5.10
CA ALA A 192 6.78 -9.53 5.25
C ALA A 192 6.51 -10.22 3.90
N LEU A 193 6.27 -9.45 2.83
CA LEU A 193 6.20 -9.98 1.46
C LEU A 193 7.54 -10.58 1.02
N ALA A 194 8.66 -9.93 1.32
CA ALA A 194 10.00 -10.46 1.01
C ALA A 194 10.26 -11.80 1.72
N ASP A 195 9.86 -11.91 2.98
CA ASP A 195 9.95 -13.13 3.79
C ASP A 195 9.06 -14.24 3.21
N ALA A 196 7.81 -13.91 2.82
CA ALA A 196 6.91 -14.85 2.16
C ALA A 196 7.49 -15.36 0.82
N CYS A 197 8.16 -14.49 0.06
CA CYS A 197 8.87 -14.88 -1.15
C CYS A 197 10.04 -15.82 -0.86
N GLN A 198 10.83 -15.57 0.21
CA GLN A 198 11.92 -16.47 0.61
C GLN A 198 11.41 -17.88 0.94
N ASP A 199 10.31 -17.96 1.70
CA ASP A 199 9.67 -19.24 2.02
C ASP A 199 9.20 -20.00 0.77
N ALA A 200 8.91 -19.30 -0.33
CA ALA A 200 8.43 -19.86 -1.58
C ALA A 200 9.53 -20.32 -2.54
N ILE A 201 10.79 -19.88 -2.40
CA ILE A 201 11.89 -20.13 -3.38
C ILE A 201 12.07 -21.61 -3.71
N ASN A 202 11.99 -22.49 -2.71
CA ASN A 202 12.18 -23.93 -2.87
C ASN A 202 10.90 -24.73 -2.63
N ALA A 203 9.76 -24.05 -2.49
CA ALA A 203 8.49 -24.70 -2.25
C ALA A 203 7.98 -25.38 -3.55
N PRO A 204 7.35 -26.56 -3.45
CA PRO A 204 6.70 -27.16 -4.61
C PRO A 204 5.64 -26.19 -5.17
N THR A 205 5.65 -25.99 -6.48
CA THR A 205 4.63 -25.17 -7.15
C THR A 205 3.25 -25.76 -6.91
N SER A 206 2.26 -24.93 -6.59
CA SER A 206 0.90 -25.42 -6.40
C SER A 206 0.34 -25.98 -7.72
N PRO A 207 -0.13 -27.25 -7.74
CA PRO A 207 -0.83 -27.80 -8.90
C PRO A 207 -2.30 -27.37 -8.95
N ARG A 208 -2.81 -26.69 -7.90
CA ARG A 208 -4.23 -26.35 -7.76
C ARG A 208 -4.48 -24.88 -8.11
N LYS A 209 -5.67 -24.62 -8.64
CA LYS A 209 -6.16 -23.25 -8.81
C LYS A 209 -6.31 -22.58 -7.44
N ARG A 210 -5.77 -21.37 -7.28
CA ARG A 210 -5.86 -20.57 -6.05
C ARG A 210 -7.31 -20.51 -5.57
N ARG A 211 -7.54 -20.67 -4.26
CA ARG A 211 -8.85 -20.32 -3.69
C ARG A 211 -9.04 -18.81 -3.88
N ARG A 212 -10.12 -18.40 -4.55
CA ARG A 212 -10.51 -16.99 -4.44
C ARG A 212 -11.07 -16.85 -3.04
N GLY A 213 -10.41 -16.06 -2.19
CA GLY A 213 -11.03 -15.62 -0.94
C GLY A 213 -12.39 -15.03 -1.25
N ILE A 214 -13.37 -15.26 -0.38
CA ILE A 214 -14.68 -14.61 -0.45
C ILE A 214 -14.41 -13.12 -0.72
N ILE A 215 -14.98 -12.57 -1.78
CA ILE A 215 -14.87 -11.13 -2.05
C ILE A 215 -15.52 -10.48 -0.84
N ASP A 216 -14.74 -9.81 0.00
CA ASP A 216 -15.30 -8.95 1.03
C ASP A 216 -16.20 -7.97 0.29
N ASP A 217 -17.49 -8.00 0.64
CA ASP A 217 -18.48 -7.12 0.04
C ASP A 217 -17.99 -5.69 0.23
N PRO A 218 -17.70 -4.94 -0.85
CA PRO A 218 -17.26 -3.55 -0.73
C PRO A 218 -18.32 -2.66 -0.06
N TYR A 219 -19.54 -3.18 0.16
CA TYR A 219 -20.65 -2.55 0.87
C TYR A 219 -20.91 -3.13 2.27
N SER A 220 -20.05 -3.99 2.84
CA SER A 220 -20.19 -4.39 4.23
C SER A 220 -19.77 -3.24 5.16
N PHE A 221 -20.75 -2.48 5.63
CA PHE A 221 -20.60 -1.41 6.63
C PHE A 221 -20.62 -1.95 8.07
#